data_AF-A0A6P0R4C7-F1
#
_entry.id   AF-A0A6P0R4C7-F1
#
_cell.length_a   1.000
_cell.length_b   1.000
_cell.length_c   1.000
_cell.angle_alpha   90.00
_cell.angle_beta   90.00
_cell.angle_gamma   90.00
#
_symmetry.space_group_name_H-M   'P 1'
#
loop_
_entity.id
_entity.type
_entity.pdbx_description
1 polymer ?
#
loop_
_entity_poly.entity_id
_entity_poly.type
_entity_poly.pdbx_seq_one_letter_code
_entity_poly.pdbx_strand_id
1 'polypeptide(L)'
;MTENNYPVANGVVTKVEGSQAQVWLGGLDVKQISQLTTGNVFNVIYPQEKSRPKLIFQSRDGLGVTATIKGTVKPGYLLDISGKEGTGNREQGTGRKNR
;
A
#
# COMPACT_ATOMS: atom_id res chain seq x y z
N MET A 1 23.19 -5.89 20.17
CA MET A 1 21.87 -5.21 20.15
C MET A 1 21.37 -5.33 18.72
N THR A 2 20.37 -6.16 18.46
CA THR A 2 19.75 -6.24 17.12
C THR A 2 18.91 -4.99 16.93
N GLU A 3 19.27 -4.14 15.98
CA GLU A 3 18.39 -3.04 15.55
C GLU A 3 17.07 -3.64 15.11
N ASN A 4 16.00 -3.26 15.80
CA ASN A 4 14.64 -3.53 15.35
C ASN A 4 14.39 -2.67 14.10
N ASN A 5 14.83 -3.16 12.95
CA ASN A 5 14.66 -2.50 11.66
C ASN A 5 13.23 -2.74 11.16
N TYR A 6 12.25 -2.15 11.86
CA TYR A 6 10.87 -2.16 11.42
C TYR A 6 10.69 -1.13 10.30
N PRO A 7 9.99 -1.46 9.20
CA PRO A 7 9.64 -0.46 8.20
C PRO A 7 8.78 0.62 8.84
N VAL A 8 9.05 1.87 8.49
CA VAL A 8 8.26 3.02 8.93
C VAL A 8 6.85 2.87 8.36
N ALA A 9 5.84 2.91 9.23
CA ALA A 9 4.45 2.84 8.80
C ALA A 9 4.04 4.15 8.13
N ASN A 10 3.47 4.05 6.93
CA ASN A 10 2.93 5.19 6.18
C ASN A 10 1.49 5.52 6.57
N GLY A 11 0.77 4.56 7.11
CA GLY A 11 -0.59 4.78 7.59
C GLY A 11 -1.08 3.68 8.52
N VAL A 12 -2.28 3.90 9.06
CA VAL A 12 -2.94 2.97 9.97
C VAL A 12 -4.40 2.80 9.58
N VAL A 13 -4.92 1.58 9.67
CA VAL A 13 -6.35 1.30 9.51
C VAL A 13 -7.09 1.82 10.73
N THR A 14 -8.05 2.72 10.54
CA THR A 14 -8.85 3.32 11.63
C THR A 14 -10.22 2.68 11.75
N LYS A 15 -10.78 2.16 10.64
CA LYS A 15 -12.10 1.54 10.61
C LYS A 15 -12.18 0.48 9.52
N VAL A 16 -12.99 -0.54 9.73
CA VAL A 16 -13.32 -1.58 8.72
C VAL A 16 -14.84 -1.71 8.66
N GLU A 17 -15.40 -1.62 7.45
CA GLU A 17 -16.83 -1.75 7.16
C GLU A 17 -17.02 -2.65 5.94
N GLY A 18 -17.37 -3.92 6.19
CA GLY A 18 -17.50 -4.91 5.12
C GLY A 18 -16.20 -5.08 4.33
N SER A 19 -16.22 -4.75 3.04
CA SER A 19 -15.06 -4.83 2.15
C SER A 19 -14.28 -3.53 2.03
N GLN A 20 -14.62 -2.51 2.83
CA GLN A 20 -13.94 -1.21 2.83
C GLN A 20 -13.22 -0.95 4.17
N ALA A 21 -12.14 -0.18 4.11
CA ALA A 21 -11.41 0.32 5.25
C ALA A 21 -11.22 1.83 5.16
N GLN A 22 -11.25 2.48 6.31
CA GLN A 22 -10.75 3.83 6.50
C GLN A 22 -9.30 3.75 6.98
N VAL A 23 -8.44 4.58 6.39
CA VAL A 23 -7.00 4.63 6.68
C VAL A 23 -6.60 6.06 6.97
N TRP A 24 -5.73 6.27 7.94
CA TRP A 24 -5.10 7.55 8.22
C TRP A 24 -3.62 7.55 7.80
N LEU A 25 -3.22 8.47 6.93
CA LEU A 25 -1.88 8.56 6.32
C LEU A 25 -0.90 9.41 7.14
N GLY A 26 -0.76 9.11 8.44
CA GLY A 26 0.09 9.90 9.34
C GLY A 26 1.60 9.79 9.09
N GLY A 27 2.06 8.81 8.30
CA GLY A 27 3.48 8.54 8.05
C GLY A 27 3.95 8.87 6.63
N LEU A 28 3.21 9.71 5.91
CA LEU A 28 3.58 10.20 4.58
C LEU A 28 3.82 11.70 4.59
N ASP A 29 4.78 12.14 3.76
CA ASP A 29 4.94 13.54 3.44
C ASP A 29 3.94 14.03 2.37
N VAL A 30 3.88 15.35 2.17
CA VAL A 30 2.97 15.99 1.20
C VAL A 30 3.20 15.52 -0.23
N LYS A 31 4.45 15.24 -0.61
CA LYS A 31 4.82 14.77 -1.95
C LYS A 31 4.35 13.34 -2.17
N GLN A 32 4.47 12.47 -1.17
CA GLN A 32 3.99 11.10 -1.24
C GLN A 32 2.46 11.04 -1.28
N ILE A 33 1.78 11.87 -0.48
CA ILE A 33 0.31 11.97 -0.49
C ILE A 33 -0.21 12.43 -1.87
N SER A 34 0.45 13.40 -2.51
CA SER A 34 0.04 13.90 -3.82
C SER A 34 0.23 12.90 -4.96
N GLN A 35 1.07 11.88 -4.76
CA GLN A 35 1.33 10.81 -5.73
C GLN A 35 0.37 9.61 -5.59
N LEU A 36 -0.51 9.60 -4.59
CA LEU A 36 -1.51 8.55 -4.43
C LEU A 36 -2.58 8.65 -5.52
N THR A 37 -2.78 7.55 -6.23
CA THR A 37 -3.80 7.41 -7.28
C THR A 37 -4.68 6.19 -7.02
N THR A 38 -5.92 6.21 -7.49
CA THR A 38 -6.83 5.06 -7.43
C THR A 38 -6.12 3.80 -7.94
N GLY A 39 -6.16 2.72 -7.16
CA GLY A 39 -5.47 1.47 -7.44
C GLY A 39 -4.10 1.31 -6.75
N ASN A 40 -3.54 2.34 -6.11
CA ASN A 40 -2.35 2.19 -5.27
C ASN A 40 -2.60 1.13 -4.18
N VAL A 41 -1.58 0.33 -3.87
CA VAL A 41 -1.69 -0.79 -2.92
C VAL A 41 -0.98 -0.43 -1.61
N PHE A 42 -1.71 -0.58 -0.51
CA PHE A 42 -1.16 -0.59 0.84
C PHE A 42 -1.01 -2.03 1.31
N ASN A 43 0.18 -2.41 1.76
CA ASN A 43 0.41 -3.71 2.38
C ASN A 43 0.40 -3.56 3.89
N VAL A 44 -0.15 -4.56 4.58
CA VAL A 44 -0.05 -4.61 6.04
C VAL A 44 1.37 -4.99 6.44
N ILE A 45 1.96 -4.17 7.32
CA ILE A 45 3.25 -4.42 7.96
C ILE A 45 3.05 -5.55 8.99
N TYR A 46 3.83 -6.63 8.87
CA TYR A 46 3.75 -7.84 9.70
C TYR A 46 2.32 -8.35 9.97
N PRO A 47 1.63 -8.90 8.97
CA PRO A 47 0.35 -9.54 9.22
C PRO A 47 0.57 -10.68 10.23
N GLN A 48 -0.17 -10.66 11.34
CA GLN A 48 -0.16 -11.75 12.32
C GLN A 48 -0.69 -13.06 11.74
N GLU A 49 -1.40 -12.98 10.61
CA GLU A 49 -1.98 -14.10 9.90
C GLU A 49 -1.08 -14.51 8.73
N LYS A 50 -1.18 -15.78 8.29
CA LYS A 50 -0.55 -16.23 7.03
C LYS A 50 -1.06 -15.47 5.81
N SER A 51 -2.25 -14.87 5.91
CA SER A 51 -2.79 -14.02 4.87
C SER A 51 -1.89 -12.79 4.71
N ARG A 52 -1.65 -12.36 3.46
CA ARG A 52 -0.97 -11.09 3.16
C ARG A 52 -2.04 -10.08 2.76
N PRO A 53 -2.79 -9.52 3.73
CA PRO A 53 -3.86 -8.60 3.42
C PRO A 53 -3.31 -7.34 2.75
N LYS A 54 -4.10 -6.83 1.82
CA LYS A 54 -3.81 -5.61 1.06
C LYS A 54 -5.01 -4.69 1.09
N LEU A 55 -4.76 -3.39 0.99
CA LEU A 55 -5.80 -2.39 0.78
C LEU A 55 -5.53 -1.68 -0.54
N ILE A 56 -6.58 -1.56 -1.36
CA ILE A 56 -6.51 -0.90 -2.67
C ILE A 56 -7.10 0.50 -2.50
N PHE A 57 -6.28 1.53 -2.65
CA PHE A 57 -6.67 2.93 -2.56
C PHE A 57 -7.83 3.24 -3.52
N GLN A 58 -8.92 3.82 -3.02
CA GLN A 58 -10.06 4.26 -3.82
C GLN A 58 -10.11 5.78 -3.93
N SER A 59 -10.20 6.45 -2.77
CA SER A 59 -10.36 7.90 -2.66
C SER A 59 -9.74 8.42 -1.36
N ARG A 60 -9.55 9.74 -1.29
CA ARG A 60 -9.09 10.42 -0.07
C ARG A 60 -9.79 11.74 0.15
N ASP A 61 -9.87 12.13 1.42
CA ASP A 61 -10.16 13.47 1.88
C ASP A 61 -9.11 13.88 2.92
N GLY A 62 -8.26 14.84 2.58
CA GLY A 62 -7.07 15.17 3.36
C GLY A 62 -6.16 13.96 3.57
N LEU A 63 -6.00 13.56 4.84
CA LEU A 63 -5.22 12.40 5.30
C LEU A 63 -6.07 11.12 5.46
N GLY A 64 -7.40 11.24 5.35
CA GLY A 64 -8.33 10.13 5.42
C GLY A 64 -8.45 9.44 4.07
N VAL A 65 -8.30 8.12 4.05
CA VAL A 65 -8.35 7.31 2.83
C VAL A 65 -9.43 6.26 2.96
N THR A 66 -10.23 6.12 1.90
CA THR A 66 -11.09 4.96 1.70
C THR A 66 -10.40 3.96 0.78
N ALA A 67 -10.32 2.70 1.21
CA ALA A 67 -9.67 1.64 0.45
C ALA A 67 -10.48 0.33 0.46
N THR A 68 -10.40 -0.42 -0.63
CA THR A 68 -10.99 -1.77 -0.72
C THR A 68 -10.06 -2.80 -0.12
N ILE A 69 -10.60 -3.66 0.74
CA ILE A 69 -9.86 -4.72 1.42
C ILE A 69 -9.72 -5.95 0.52
N LYS A 70 -8.52 -6.55 0.50
CA LYS A 70 -8.24 -7.89 -0.01
C LYS A 70 -7.63 -8.73 1.11
N GLY A 71 -8.42 -9.63 1.70
CA GLY A 71 -8.03 -10.45 2.84
C GLY A 71 -8.66 -9.96 4.15
N THR A 72 -8.07 -10.35 5.28
CA THR A 72 -8.55 -9.96 6.62
C THR A 72 -7.75 -8.77 7.13
N VAL A 73 -8.43 -7.67 7.42
CA VAL A 73 -7.83 -6.44 7.96
C VAL A 73 -8.59 -6.04 9.23
N LYS A 74 -7.87 -5.47 10.21
CA LYS A 74 -8.43 -4.96 11.46
C LYS A 74 -7.99 -3.52 11.72
N PRO A 75 -8.77 -2.72 12.44
CA PRO A 75 -8.29 -1.44 12.97
C PRO A 75 -6.98 -1.60 13.74
N GLY A 76 -6.08 -0.63 13.63
CA GLY A 76 -4.74 -0.64 14.21
C GLY A 76 -3.66 -1.29 13.33
N TYR A 77 -4.02 -1.95 12.22
CA TYR A 77 -3.02 -2.47 11.29
C TYR A 77 -2.22 -1.34 10.64
N LEU A 78 -0.90 -1.48 10.70
CA LEU A 78 0.07 -0.55 10.11
C LEU A 78 0.30 -0.89 8.65
N LEU A 79 0.45 0.14 7.82
CA LEU A 79 0.50 0.01 6.38
C LEU A 79 1.78 0.59 5.80
N ASP A 80 2.32 -0.10 4.80
CA ASP A 80 3.40 0.36 3.92
C ASP A 80 2.87 0.52 2.49
N ILE A 81 3.30 1.58 1.81
CA ILE A 81 2.99 1.80 0.40
C ILE A 81 4.12 1.22 -0.43
N SER A 82 3.93 -0.01 -0.91
CA SER A 82 4.67 -0.46 -2.08
C SER A 82 4.06 0.22 -3.30
N GLY A 83 4.84 0.91 -4.12
CA GLY A 83 4.37 1.52 -5.36
C GLY A 83 3.52 0.57 -6.24
N LYS A 84 2.76 1.15 -7.17
CA LYS A 84 1.73 0.51 -8.02
C LYS A 84 2.03 -0.97 -8.32
N GLU A 85 1.04 -1.83 -8.12
CA GLU A 85 1.08 -3.22 -8.59
C GLU A 85 1.47 -3.20 -10.07
N GLY A 86 2.66 -3.73 -10.38
CA GLY A 86 3.29 -3.53 -11.67
C GLY A 86 2.43 -4.04 -12.82
N THR A 87 1.96 -3.13 -13.67
CA THR A 87 1.88 -3.41 -15.10
C THR A 87 3.31 -3.64 -15.56
N GLY A 88 3.75 -4.90 -15.58
CA GLY A 88 5.03 -5.28 -16.16
C GLY A 88 5.03 -4.87 -17.63
N ASN A 89 5.67 -3.74 -17.94
CA ASN A 89 5.96 -3.35 -19.31
C ASN A 89 7.02 -4.35 -19.81
N ARG A 90 6.61 -5.36 -20.59
CA ARG A 90 7.52 -6.12 -21.44
C ARG A 90 7.94 -5.22 -22.59
N GLU A 91 8.83 -4.28 -22.33
CA GLU A 91 9.67 -3.69 -23.36
C GLU A 91 10.87 -4.62 -23.57
N GLN A 92 10.68 -5.67 -24.37
CA GLN A 92 11.82 -6.25 -25.08
C GLN A 92 12.17 -5.32 -26.23
N GLY A 93 13.00 -4.33 -25.90
CA GLY A 93 13.71 -3.51 -26.85
C GLY A 93 14.57 -4.40 -27.76
N THR A 94 14.43 -4.11 -29.04
CA THR A 94 15.20 -4.60 -30.17
C THR A 94 16.71 -4.49 -29.97
N GLY A 95 17.44 -5.53 -30.35
CA GLY A 95 18.91 -5.55 -30.35
C GLY A 95 19.44 -6.47 -31.43
N ARG A 96 19.64 -5.91 -32.63
CA ARG A 96 20.42 -6.51 -33.73
C ARG A 96 21.79 -6.98 -33.23
N LYS A 97 22.27 -8.13 -33.71
CA LYS A 97 23.69 -8.31 -34.06
C LYS A 97 23.82 -9.23 -35.27
N ASN A 98 24.31 -8.63 -36.35
CA ASN A 98 24.93 -9.30 -37.49
C ASN A 98 26.07 -10.20 -37.00
N ARG A 99 26.13 -11.44 -37.49
CA ARG A 99 27.33 -12.00 -38.12
C ARG A 99 26.96 -13.24 -38.94
#